data_AF-A0AAD9APU5-F1
#
_entry.id   AF-A0AAD9APU5-F1
#
_cell.length_a   1.000
_cell.length_b   1.000
_cell.length_c   1.000
_cell.angle_alpha   90.00
_cell.angle_beta   90.00
_cell.angle_gamma   90.00
#
_symmetry.space_group_name_H-M   'P 1'
#
loop_
_entity.id
_entity.type
_entity.pdbx_description
1 polymer ?
#
loop_
_entity_poly.entity_id
_entity_poly.type
_entity_poly.pdbx_seq_one_letter_code
_entity_poly.pdbx_strand_id
1 'polypeptide(L)'
;MAIEIETFEVPGARTYFGNTLPYGLQVKQTGTATPAVEDTAAALRKLGESGKLQELLERHGAVLVRGTGHPSADTFAKLVGAAEEGRGSHPHVQIGLAGKRTPLAENVWTANEGSPLTRFYQHNEAYAVQYSRYTRFPSNIHFYCVKKAPKGGATPIANSANVFEKVQAEIPELVEQVHKRGLGMKMVFRAPGNEAKVNSFNWAGEHSFGQELVPGDDEATTRQKVEKQVRKLTDDFNWQEDGTLELTQHIPGIWRLPASGRPVWFNGLVGRHGITRDIGALDPPHIGRDGMTYVPCVYGDETPIPRHLLDKLIDVIDKEEISLVLEEGDLLLVDNFQVSHGREPWEGDRQILVSMWDTSIPIVAY
;
A
#
# COMPACT_ATOMS: atom_id res chain seq x y z
N MET A 1 -5.91 20.23 -29.57
CA MET A 1 -4.55 19.95 -30.11
C MET A 1 -4.26 18.49 -29.80
N ALA A 2 -3.42 17.79 -30.57
CA ALA A 2 -3.16 16.38 -30.29
C ALA A 2 -2.23 16.26 -29.06
N ILE A 3 -2.65 15.47 -28.07
CA ILE A 3 -1.77 15.00 -27.01
C ILE A 3 -0.93 13.84 -27.54
N GLU A 4 0.37 13.91 -27.33
CA GLU A 4 1.30 12.83 -27.65
C GLU A 4 1.84 12.24 -26.34
N ILE A 5 1.87 10.91 -26.27
CA ILE A 5 2.46 10.17 -25.15
C ILE A 5 3.71 9.49 -25.69
N GLU A 6 4.87 9.93 -25.20
CA GLU A 6 6.16 9.38 -25.57
C GLU A 6 6.78 8.63 -24.39
N THR A 7 7.70 7.71 -24.68
CA THR A 7 8.44 7.00 -23.63
C THR A 7 9.65 7.81 -23.19
N PHE A 8 9.99 7.79 -21.90
CA PHE A 8 11.23 8.37 -21.40
C PHE A 8 11.92 7.47 -20.38
N GLU A 9 13.24 7.62 -20.23
CA GLU A 9 14.00 6.89 -19.23
C GLU A 9 13.83 7.53 -17.84
N VAL A 10 13.31 6.77 -16.89
CA VAL A 10 13.17 7.23 -15.51
C VAL A 10 14.53 7.08 -14.80
N PRO A 11 15.11 8.17 -14.26
CA PRO A 11 16.36 8.08 -13.51
C PRO A 11 16.27 7.07 -12.35
N GLY A 12 17.25 6.18 -12.26
CA GLY A 12 17.29 5.14 -11.22
C GLY A 12 16.43 3.91 -11.51
N ALA A 13 15.69 3.87 -12.62
CA ALA A 13 14.97 2.67 -13.04
C ALA A 13 15.92 1.48 -13.24
N ARG A 14 15.42 0.28 -12.94
CA ARG A 14 16.17 -0.98 -13.10
C ARG A 14 15.39 -1.92 -14.01
N THR A 15 16.07 -2.90 -14.59
CA THR A 15 15.45 -3.93 -15.44
C THR A 15 15.32 -5.24 -14.68
N TYR A 16 14.10 -5.78 -14.65
CA TYR A 16 13.79 -7.08 -14.06
C TYR A 16 13.08 -7.94 -15.08
N PHE A 17 13.54 -9.18 -15.26
CA PHE A 17 12.93 -10.13 -16.19
C PHE A 17 12.74 -9.59 -17.63
N GLY A 18 13.63 -8.68 -18.06
CA GLY A 18 13.57 -8.03 -19.37
C GLY A 18 12.72 -6.75 -19.44
N ASN A 19 12.09 -6.32 -18.34
CA ASN A 19 11.22 -5.13 -18.29
C ASN A 19 11.77 -4.06 -17.34
N THR A 20 11.68 -2.79 -17.73
CA THR A 20 12.11 -1.65 -16.90
C THR A 20 11.08 -1.31 -15.83
N LEU A 21 11.50 -1.03 -14.59
CA LEU A 21 10.68 -0.57 -13.48
C LEU A 21 11.29 0.71 -12.87
N PRO A 22 10.53 1.83 -12.79
CA PRO A 22 9.24 2.07 -13.45
C PRO A 22 9.40 2.39 -14.94
N TYR A 23 8.32 2.19 -15.70
CA TYR A 23 8.25 2.58 -17.10
C TYR A 23 7.80 4.05 -17.24
N GLY A 24 8.55 4.86 -17.98
CA GLY A 24 8.29 6.30 -18.10
C GLY A 24 7.40 6.65 -19.29
N LEU A 25 6.32 7.40 -19.05
CA LEU A 25 5.47 8.03 -20.06
C LEU A 25 5.48 9.56 -19.89
N GLN A 26 5.85 10.28 -20.94
CA GLN A 26 5.84 11.73 -20.99
C GLN A 26 4.65 12.20 -21.83
N VAL A 27 3.75 12.97 -21.22
CA VAL A 27 2.66 13.63 -21.93
C VAL A 27 3.18 14.96 -22.49
N LYS A 28 2.94 15.19 -23.78
CA LYS A 28 3.28 16.44 -24.48
C LYS A 28 2.07 16.97 -25.24
N GLN A 29 1.99 18.30 -25.31
CA GLN A 29 1.03 19.01 -26.15
C GLN A 29 1.77 20.01 -27.02
N THR A 30 1.61 19.91 -28.34
CA THR A 30 2.29 20.79 -29.29
C THR A 30 1.90 22.24 -29.05
N GLY A 31 2.89 23.10 -28.78
CA GLY A 31 2.70 24.54 -28.60
C GLY A 31 2.37 25.01 -27.18
N THR A 32 2.28 24.11 -26.18
CA THR A 32 2.13 24.48 -24.77
C THR A 32 3.17 23.76 -23.91
N ALA A 33 3.67 24.45 -22.87
CA ALA A 33 4.62 23.86 -21.92
C ALA A 33 3.94 22.84 -20.98
N THR A 34 2.64 22.97 -20.77
CA THR A 34 1.85 22.10 -19.91
C THR A 34 0.51 21.79 -20.58
N PRO A 35 0.16 20.51 -20.79
CA PRO A 35 -1.14 20.13 -21.32
C PRO A 35 -2.31 20.52 -20.40
N ALA A 36 -3.50 20.67 -20.97
CA ALA A 36 -4.72 20.73 -20.16
C ALA A 36 -4.95 19.38 -19.45
N VAL A 37 -5.47 19.44 -18.22
CA VAL A 37 -5.74 18.23 -17.41
C VAL A 37 -6.75 17.32 -18.10
N GLU A 38 -7.74 17.91 -18.75
CA GLU A 38 -8.85 17.25 -19.44
C GLU A 38 -8.36 16.52 -20.69
N ASP A 39 -7.45 17.14 -21.44
CA ASP A 39 -6.81 16.52 -22.60
C ASP A 39 -5.93 15.35 -22.16
N THR A 40 -5.21 15.50 -21.04
CA THR A 40 -4.40 14.43 -20.45
C THR A 40 -5.26 13.28 -19.95
N ALA A 41 -6.35 13.58 -19.25
CA ALA A 41 -7.30 12.59 -18.76
C ALA A 41 -7.93 11.81 -19.92
N ALA A 42 -8.32 12.49 -21.00
CA ALA A 42 -8.83 11.83 -22.21
C ALA A 42 -7.78 10.89 -22.84
N ALA A 43 -6.52 11.30 -22.88
CA ALA A 43 -5.43 10.47 -23.39
C ALA A 43 -5.18 9.23 -22.50
N LEU A 44 -5.20 9.38 -21.17
CA LEU A 44 -5.09 8.26 -20.22
C LEU A 44 -6.29 7.32 -20.30
N ARG A 45 -7.52 7.84 -20.43
CA ARG A 45 -8.71 7.02 -20.65
C ARG A 45 -8.58 6.18 -21.91
N LYS A 46 -8.20 6.79 -23.03
CA LYS A 46 -7.96 6.06 -24.29
C LYS A 46 -6.88 4.99 -24.15
N LEU A 47 -5.81 5.27 -23.39
CA LEU A 47 -4.75 4.30 -23.11
C LEU A 47 -5.27 3.12 -22.27
N GLY A 48 -6.13 3.39 -21.28
CA GLY A 48 -6.86 2.39 -20.50
C GLY A 48 -7.79 1.52 -21.36
N GLU A 49 -8.70 2.15 -22.10
CA GLU A 49 -9.69 1.50 -22.97
C GLU A 49 -9.05 0.64 -24.06
N SER A 50 -7.88 1.04 -24.55
CA SER A 50 -7.13 0.27 -25.54
C SER A 50 -6.47 -1.01 -24.99
N GLY A 51 -6.47 -1.20 -23.66
CA GLY A 51 -5.74 -2.27 -22.98
C GLY A 51 -4.22 -2.03 -22.88
N LYS A 52 -3.70 -0.97 -23.50
CA LYS A 52 -2.25 -0.68 -23.50
C LYS A 52 -1.73 -0.34 -22.10
N LEU A 53 -2.51 0.38 -21.30
CA LEU A 53 -2.13 0.68 -19.92
C LEU A 53 -2.06 -0.59 -19.06
N GLN A 54 -3.01 -1.51 -19.22
CA GLN A 54 -2.99 -2.83 -18.57
C GLN A 54 -1.74 -3.61 -18.97
N GLU A 55 -1.42 -3.70 -20.27
CA GLU A 55 -0.21 -4.37 -20.78
C GLU A 55 1.07 -3.77 -20.17
N LEU A 56 1.14 -2.43 -20.05
CA LEU A 56 2.29 -1.76 -19.46
C LEU A 56 2.43 -2.07 -17.97
N LEU A 57 1.33 -2.04 -17.20
CA LEU A 57 1.36 -2.39 -15.78
C LEU A 57 1.71 -3.86 -15.57
N GLU A 58 1.14 -4.78 -16.36
CA GLU A 58 1.45 -6.21 -16.28
C GLU A 58 2.92 -6.52 -16.59
N ARG A 59 3.55 -5.79 -17.52
CA ARG A 59 4.96 -6.01 -17.88
C ARG A 59 5.93 -5.33 -16.92
N HIS A 60 5.65 -4.09 -16.55
CA HIS A 60 6.60 -3.22 -15.86
C HIS A 60 6.33 -3.09 -14.36
N GLY A 61 5.14 -3.46 -13.89
CA GLY A 61 4.70 -3.33 -12.50
C GLY A 61 4.35 -1.91 -12.08
N ALA A 62 5.04 -0.89 -12.58
CA ALA A 62 4.69 0.51 -12.36
C ALA A 62 4.99 1.40 -13.58
N VAL A 63 4.12 2.39 -13.80
CA VAL A 63 4.20 3.37 -14.88
C VAL A 63 4.22 4.77 -14.30
N LEU A 64 5.28 5.53 -14.56
CA LEU A 64 5.44 6.93 -14.16
C LEU A 64 5.00 7.83 -15.33
N VAL A 65 3.93 8.60 -15.13
CA VAL A 65 3.42 9.57 -16.08
C VAL A 65 3.85 10.97 -15.67
N ARG A 66 4.47 11.70 -16.58
CA ARG A 66 4.93 13.09 -16.39
C ARG A 66 4.23 14.08 -17.32
N GLY A 67 4.17 15.32 -16.88
CA GLY A 67 3.59 16.42 -17.66
C GLY A 67 2.07 16.45 -17.64
N THR A 68 1.44 16.10 -16.52
CA THR A 68 -0.01 15.87 -16.45
C THR A 68 -0.86 17.08 -16.05
N GLY A 69 -0.32 18.30 -16.17
CA GLY A 69 -1.06 19.52 -15.80
C GLY A 69 -0.67 20.11 -14.45
N HIS A 70 -1.53 21.01 -13.94
CA HIS A 70 -1.32 21.68 -12.66
C HIS A 70 -1.50 20.69 -11.48
N PRO A 71 -0.53 20.59 -10.54
CA PRO A 71 -0.64 19.71 -9.39
C PRO A 71 -1.77 20.09 -8.42
N SER A 72 -2.78 19.25 -8.28
CA SER A 72 -3.84 19.37 -7.26
C SER A 72 -4.52 18.01 -7.02
N ALA A 73 -5.32 17.92 -5.93
CA ALA A 73 -6.12 16.74 -5.64
C ALA A 73 -7.18 16.46 -6.73
N ASP A 74 -7.83 17.50 -7.25
CA ASP A 74 -8.81 17.39 -8.33
C ASP A 74 -8.17 16.90 -9.64
N THR A 75 -6.97 17.39 -9.96
CA THR A 75 -6.19 16.90 -11.11
C THR A 75 -5.91 15.42 -10.94
N PHE A 76 -5.45 15.00 -9.77
CA PHE A 76 -5.18 13.58 -9.52
C PHE A 76 -6.44 12.72 -9.68
N ALA A 77 -7.56 13.11 -9.05
CA ALA A 77 -8.83 12.39 -9.15
C ALA A 77 -9.28 12.21 -10.62
N LYS A 78 -9.20 13.27 -11.43
CA LYS A 78 -9.54 13.21 -12.86
C LYS A 78 -8.64 12.28 -13.64
N LEU A 79 -7.32 12.37 -13.44
CA LEU A 79 -6.35 11.57 -14.20
C LEU A 79 -6.42 10.10 -13.85
N VAL A 80 -6.45 9.77 -12.56
CA VAL A 80 -6.50 8.39 -12.08
C VAL A 80 -7.86 7.76 -12.38
N GLY A 81 -8.95 8.51 -12.19
CA GLY A 81 -10.29 8.08 -12.56
C GLY A 81 -10.37 7.76 -14.04
N ALA A 82 -9.88 8.65 -14.91
CA ALA A 82 -9.87 8.41 -16.35
C ALA A 82 -9.08 7.15 -16.74
N ALA A 83 -7.89 6.94 -16.16
CA ALA A 83 -7.05 5.78 -16.43
C ALA A 83 -7.69 4.46 -15.98
N GLU A 84 -8.23 4.42 -14.77
CA GLU A 84 -8.76 3.21 -14.15
C GLU A 84 -10.18 2.87 -14.61
N GLU A 85 -11.07 3.86 -14.79
CA GLU A 85 -12.37 3.66 -15.43
C GLU A 85 -12.20 3.14 -16.86
N GLY A 86 -11.22 3.67 -17.60
CA GLY A 86 -10.88 3.19 -18.94
C GLY A 86 -10.45 1.72 -18.96
N ARG A 87 -9.84 1.23 -17.88
CA ARG A 87 -9.52 -0.20 -17.68
C ARG A 87 -10.71 -1.05 -17.22
N GLY A 88 -11.83 -0.42 -16.89
CA GLY A 88 -12.97 -1.10 -16.24
C GLY A 88 -12.75 -1.44 -14.77
N SER A 89 -11.75 -0.82 -14.13
CA SER A 89 -11.52 -0.90 -12.69
C SER A 89 -12.58 -0.11 -11.92
N HIS A 90 -12.72 -0.37 -10.62
CA HIS A 90 -13.60 0.39 -9.73
C HIS A 90 -12.87 0.81 -8.44
N PRO A 91 -13.31 1.89 -7.76
CA PRO A 91 -12.71 2.33 -6.51
C PRO A 91 -12.68 1.23 -5.44
N HIS A 92 -11.53 1.08 -4.78
CA HIS A 92 -11.37 0.08 -3.72
C HIS A 92 -12.06 0.52 -2.42
N VAL A 93 -12.85 -0.38 -1.83
CA VAL A 93 -13.52 -0.15 -0.54
C VAL A 93 -12.67 -0.66 0.61
N GLN A 94 -12.20 0.25 1.44
CA GLN A 94 -11.37 -0.03 2.60
C GLN A 94 -12.23 -0.33 3.83
N ILE A 95 -11.86 -1.34 4.63
CA ILE A 95 -12.62 -1.77 5.81
C ILE A 95 -11.67 -2.14 6.93
N GLY A 96 -11.58 -1.41 8.05
CA GLY A 96 -10.70 -1.77 9.18
C GLY A 96 -9.38 -0.98 9.21
N LEU A 97 -9.41 0.27 8.74
CA LEU A 97 -8.25 1.15 8.74
C LEU A 97 -7.89 1.50 10.18
N ALA A 98 -6.61 1.39 10.50
CA ALA A 98 -6.08 1.72 11.82
C ALA A 98 -5.41 3.11 11.83
N GLY A 99 -5.98 4.08 11.09
CA GLY A 99 -5.40 5.40 10.85
C GLY A 99 -6.35 6.45 10.28
N LYS A 100 -5.91 7.71 10.33
CA LYS A 100 -6.60 8.84 9.72
C LYS A 100 -6.35 8.86 8.22
N ARG A 101 -7.41 9.08 7.45
CA ARG A 101 -7.33 9.43 6.04
C ARG A 101 -8.16 10.69 5.84
N THR A 102 -7.53 11.75 5.39
CA THR A 102 -8.24 12.98 5.03
C THR A 102 -8.67 12.86 3.56
N PRO A 103 -9.97 12.76 3.24
CA PRO A 103 -10.43 12.81 1.86
C PRO A 103 -10.17 14.20 1.29
N LEU A 104 -9.52 14.28 0.14
CA LEU A 104 -9.20 15.56 -0.52
C LEU A 104 -9.95 15.75 -1.84
N ALA A 105 -10.31 14.66 -2.51
CA ALA A 105 -11.16 14.63 -3.69
C ALA A 105 -11.80 13.25 -3.81
N GLU A 106 -12.60 13.03 -4.86
CA GLU A 106 -13.23 11.74 -5.15
C GLU A 106 -12.17 10.62 -5.27
N ASN A 107 -12.30 9.57 -4.44
CA ASN A 107 -11.36 8.45 -4.38
C ASN A 107 -9.88 8.85 -4.17
N VAL A 108 -9.62 9.98 -3.50
CA VAL A 108 -8.27 10.52 -3.27
C VAL A 108 -8.07 10.90 -1.80
N TRP A 109 -6.96 10.42 -1.25
CA TRP A 109 -6.56 10.68 0.14
C TRP A 109 -5.11 11.15 0.23
N THR A 110 -4.74 11.72 1.38
CA THR A 110 -3.34 11.93 1.76
C THR A 110 -2.60 10.59 1.89
N ALA A 111 -1.40 10.48 1.30
CA ALA A 111 -0.55 9.31 1.49
C ALA A 111 0.21 9.41 2.82
N ASN A 112 -0.26 8.67 3.83
CA ASN A 112 0.33 8.52 5.17
C ASN A 112 0.57 9.83 5.95
N GLU A 113 -0.22 10.08 6.99
CA GLU A 113 -0.09 11.26 7.88
C GLU A 113 0.90 11.04 9.05
N GLY A 114 1.72 9.98 8.98
CA GLY A 114 2.72 9.67 10.01
C GLY A 114 3.92 10.64 10.02
N SER A 115 4.73 10.57 11.08
CA SER A 115 5.87 11.48 11.26
C SER A 115 6.82 11.55 10.05
N PRO A 116 7.23 12.76 9.62
CA PRO A 116 8.15 12.96 8.50
C PRO A 116 9.54 12.36 8.75
N LEU A 117 9.90 12.13 10.01
CA LEU A 117 11.20 11.58 10.40
C LEU A 117 11.24 10.05 10.39
N THR A 118 10.09 9.38 10.25
CA THR A 118 10.00 7.92 10.31
C THR A 118 10.05 7.32 8.90
N ARG A 119 10.86 6.28 8.71
CA ARG A 119 10.87 5.47 7.50
C ARG A 119 9.65 4.55 7.52
N PHE A 120 8.93 4.46 6.40
CA PHE A 120 7.99 3.37 6.16
C PHE A 120 8.68 2.35 5.28
N TYR A 121 8.93 1.18 5.84
CA TYR A 121 9.52 0.05 5.13
C TYR A 121 8.61 -0.44 4.00
N GLN A 122 9.20 -1.17 3.05
CA GLN A 122 8.47 -1.79 1.95
C GLN A 122 7.30 -2.64 2.45
N HIS A 123 6.16 -2.46 1.76
CA HIS A 123 4.95 -3.25 1.92
C HIS A 123 4.15 -3.20 0.61
N ASN A 124 3.27 -4.16 0.42
CA ASN A 124 2.18 -4.00 -0.55
C ASN A 124 0.97 -3.38 0.16
N GLU A 125 0.20 -2.57 -0.56
CA GLU A 125 -0.99 -1.94 0.01
C GLU A 125 -1.98 -3.03 0.44
N ALA A 126 -2.62 -2.79 1.60
CA ALA A 126 -3.34 -3.73 2.47
C ALA A 126 -2.51 -4.52 3.48
N TYR A 127 -1.18 -4.43 3.45
CA TYR A 127 -0.29 -4.94 4.52
C TYR A 127 0.55 -3.83 5.19
N ALA A 128 0.18 -2.57 4.96
CA ALA A 128 0.86 -1.41 5.49
C ALA A 128 0.95 -1.44 7.02
N VAL A 129 2.11 -1.02 7.51
CA VAL A 129 2.69 -1.28 8.83
C VAL A 129 1.81 -0.94 10.03
N GLN A 130 0.84 -0.04 9.83
CA GLN A 130 -0.09 0.42 10.84
C GLN A 130 -1.56 0.40 10.37
N TYR A 131 -1.88 0.11 9.11
CA TYR A 131 -3.14 0.62 8.53
C TYR A 131 -3.95 -0.38 7.69
N SER A 132 -3.58 -1.64 7.67
CA SER A 132 -3.99 -2.56 6.61
C SER A 132 -3.41 -3.93 6.88
N ARG A 133 -4.18 -4.97 7.22
CA ARG A 133 -3.68 -6.37 7.11
C ARG A 133 -4.64 -7.29 6.40
N TYR A 134 -5.31 -6.78 5.36
CA TYR A 134 -6.48 -7.42 4.79
C TYR A 134 -6.18 -8.68 3.99
N THR A 135 -7.11 -9.62 4.06
CA THR A 135 -7.36 -10.64 3.02
C THR A 135 -7.96 -10.05 1.74
N ARG A 136 -8.40 -8.78 1.77
CA ARG A 136 -8.88 -7.98 0.64
C ARG A 136 -7.97 -6.78 0.38
N PHE A 137 -7.19 -6.84 -0.69
CA PHE A 137 -6.24 -5.82 -1.07
C PHE A 137 -6.64 -5.15 -2.39
N PRO A 138 -6.26 -3.87 -2.61
CA PRO A 138 -6.44 -3.25 -3.90
C PRO A 138 -5.57 -3.92 -4.95
N SER A 139 -6.09 -4.07 -6.16
CA SER A 139 -5.31 -4.54 -7.31
C SER A 139 -4.29 -3.50 -7.74
N ASN A 140 -4.67 -2.22 -7.73
CA ASN A 140 -3.81 -1.11 -8.09
C ASN A 140 -3.78 -0.05 -6.98
N ILE A 141 -2.59 0.55 -6.80
CA ILE A 141 -2.38 1.71 -5.94
C ILE A 141 -1.65 2.79 -6.74
N HIS A 142 -2.08 4.03 -6.61
CA HIS A 142 -1.58 5.14 -7.41
C HIS A 142 -1.14 6.28 -6.53
N PHE A 143 0.01 6.89 -6.86
CA PHE A 143 0.57 8.00 -6.12
C PHE A 143 0.67 9.23 -7.00
N TYR A 144 0.39 10.40 -6.44
CA TYR A 144 0.52 11.67 -7.14
C TYR A 144 1.24 12.70 -6.31
N CYS A 145 2.25 13.35 -6.88
CA CYS A 145 3.01 14.37 -6.18
C CYS A 145 2.40 15.75 -6.40
N VAL A 146 1.71 16.26 -5.37
CA VAL A 146 1.21 17.64 -5.37
C VAL A 146 2.30 18.62 -4.98
N LYS A 147 3.13 18.24 -3.99
CA LYS A 147 4.23 19.07 -3.50
C LYS A 147 5.45 18.22 -3.19
N LYS A 148 6.57 18.51 -3.85
CA LYS A 148 7.82 17.79 -3.66
C LYS A 148 8.53 18.28 -2.39
N ALA A 149 9.07 17.33 -1.61
CA ALA A 149 9.87 17.67 -0.43
C ALA A 149 11.17 18.39 -0.85
N PRO A 150 11.60 19.46 -0.14
CA PRO A 150 12.91 20.07 -0.34
C PRO A 150 14.08 19.09 -0.21
N LYS A 151 13.96 18.10 0.68
CA LYS A 151 15.00 17.09 0.94
C LYS A 151 14.39 15.76 1.38
N GLY A 152 14.91 14.66 0.83
CA GLY A 152 14.45 13.30 1.11
C GLY A 152 13.05 13.03 0.52
N GLY A 153 12.27 12.19 1.20
CA GLY A 153 10.86 11.97 0.88
C GLY A 153 10.59 11.16 -0.39
N ALA A 154 11.59 10.42 -0.87
CA ALA A 154 11.40 9.47 -1.95
C ALA A 154 10.32 8.43 -1.60
N THR A 155 9.67 7.91 -2.63
CA THR A 155 8.76 6.78 -2.56
C THR A 155 9.51 5.55 -3.06
N PRO A 156 10.27 4.84 -2.21
CA PRO A 156 11.03 3.68 -2.65
C PRO A 156 10.07 2.59 -3.13
N ILE A 157 10.36 2.00 -4.29
CA ILE A 157 9.60 0.89 -4.86
C ILE A 157 10.51 -0.32 -5.11
N ALA A 158 9.97 -1.53 -5.04
CA ALA A 158 10.71 -2.75 -5.34
C ALA A 158 9.86 -3.76 -6.11
N ASN A 159 10.49 -4.55 -7.00
CA ASN A 159 9.80 -5.62 -7.73
C ASN A 159 9.63 -6.84 -6.82
N SER A 160 8.39 -7.19 -6.48
CA SER A 160 8.04 -8.24 -5.52
C SER A 160 8.52 -9.65 -5.95
N ALA A 161 8.66 -9.91 -7.26
CA ALA A 161 9.12 -11.21 -7.77
C ALA A 161 10.65 -11.31 -7.67
N ASN A 162 11.38 -10.23 -7.97
CA ASN A 162 12.81 -10.16 -7.73
C ASN A 162 13.12 -10.24 -6.23
N VAL A 163 12.36 -9.52 -5.38
CA VAL A 163 12.47 -9.64 -3.92
C VAL A 163 12.31 -11.10 -3.49
N PHE A 164 11.29 -11.80 -4.00
CA PHE A 164 11.14 -13.23 -3.73
C PHE A 164 12.39 -14.05 -4.12
N GLU A 165 12.94 -13.87 -5.32
CA GLU A 165 14.14 -14.59 -5.76
C GLU A 165 15.35 -14.32 -4.85
N LYS A 166 15.53 -13.07 -4.39
CA LYS A 166 16.61 -12.70 -3.48
C LYS A 166 16.42 -13.27 -2.07
N VAL A 167 15.21 -13.20 -1.54
CA VAL A 167 14.87 -13.77 -0.22
C VAL A 167 15.01 -15.30 -0.25
N GLN A 168 14.57 -15.96 -1.32
CA GLN A 168 14.74 -17.40 -1.51
C GLN A 168 16.22 -17.80 -1.58
N ALA A 169 17.07 -16.97 -2.17
CA ALA A 169 18.50 -17.22 -2.27
C ALA A 169 19.26 -16.97 -0.95
N GLU A 170 18.93 -15.90 -0.23
CA GLU A 170 19.64 -15.51 1.01
C GLU A 170 19.05 -16.12 2.29
N ILE A 171 17.75 -16.43 2.30
CA ILE A 171 16.99 -16.90 3.49
C ILE A 171 15.99 -18.00 3.09
N PRO A 172 16.43 -19.11 2.48
CA PRO A 172 15.52 -20.15 1.96
C PRO A 172 14.61 -20.75 3.03
N GLU A 173 15.09 -20.88 4.27
CA GLU A 173 14.31 -21.40 5.40
C GLU A 173 13.09 -20.53 5.72
N LEU A 174 13.21 -19.20 5.61
CA LEU A 174 12.08 -18.31 5.86
C LEU A 174 11.00 -18.52 4.80
N VAL A 175 11.41 -18.62 3.53
CA VAL A 175 10.48 -18.86 2.41
C VAL A 175 9.77 -20.20 2.57
N GLU A 176 10.50 -21.27 2.92
CA GLU A 176 9.91 -22.59 3.15
C GLU A 176 8.89 -22.57 4.29
N GLN A 177 9.21 -21.96 5.43
CA GLN A 177 8.29 -21.90 6.56
C GLN A 177 7.06 -21.03 6.26
N VAL A 178 7.22 -19.89 5.58
CA VAL A 178 6.10 -19.05 5.15
C VAL A 178 5.21 -19.81 4.15
N HIS A 179 5.79 -20.49 3.17
CA HIS A 179 5.01 -21.28 2.21
C HIS A 179 4.22 -22.41 2.90
N LYS A 180 4.83 -23.10 3.87
CA LYS A 180 4.21 -24.23 4.56
C LYS A 180 3.12 -23.79 5.56
N ARG A 181 3.36 -22.70 6.29
CA ARG A 181 2.55 -22.32 7.47
C ARG A 181 1.70 -21.08 7.24
N GLY A 182 1.98 -20.28 6.20
CA GLY A 182 1.45 -18.94 6.06
C GLY A 182 1.92 -17.99 7.17
N LEU A 183 1.24 -16.85 7.28
CA LEU A 183 1.49 -15.79 8.24
C LEU A 183 0.21 -15.48 9.04
N GLY A 184 0.36 -15.32 10.35
CA GLY A 184 -0.65 -14.83 11.28
C GLY A 184 -0.45 -13.34 11.56
N MET A 185 -1.33 -12.53 11.00
CA MET A 185 -1.23 -11.07 10.99
C MET A 185 -2.14 -10.46 12.08
N LYS A 186 -1.64 -10.40 13.32
CA LYS A 186 -2.38 -9.89 14.50
C LYS A 186 -2.55 -8.37 14.56
N MET A 187 -3.76 -7.90 14.86
CA MET A 187 -4.10 -6.49 15.04
C MET A 187 -4.90 -6.27 16.31
N VAL A 188 -4.78 -5.06 16.85
CA VAL A 188 -5.41 -4.63 18.10
C VAL A 188 -6.09 -3.29 17.85
N PHE A 189 -7.39 -3.23 18.12
CA PHE A 189 -8.20 -2.02 18.05
C PHE A 189 -8.76 -1.74 19.44
N ARG A 190 -8.31 -0.66 20.08
CA ARG A 190 -8.78 -0.27 21.42
C ARG A 190 -10.24 0.19 21.37
N ALA A 191 -10.87 0.18 22.54
CA ALA A 191 -12.22 0.73 22.70
C ALA A 191 -12.27 2.26 22.44
N PRO A 192 -13.41 2.78 21.94
CA PRO A 192 -13.65 4.22 21.85
C PRO A 192 -13.38 4.92 23.19
N GLY A 193 -12.60 6.00 23.16
CA GLY A 193 -12.20 6.75 24.36
C GLY A 193 -10.91 6.24 25.04
N ASN A 194 -10.39 5.08 24.62
CA ASN A 194 -9.13 4.49 25.11
C ASN A 194 -8.02 4.51 24.05
N GLU A 195 -8.13 5.37 23.04
CA GLU A 195 -7.16 5.45 21.95
C GLU A 195 -5.77 5.89 22.42
N ALA A 196 -4.74 5.52 21.68
CA ALA A 196 -3.42 6.07 21.90
C ALA A 196 -3.36 7.55 21.48
N LYS A 197 -2.55 8.35 22.20
CA LYS A 197 -2.44 9.80 21.98
C LYS A 197 -1.90 10.18 20.60
N VAL A 198 -1.04 9.34 20.02
CA VAL A 198 -0.30 9.64 18.78
C VAL A 198 -1.09 9.24 17.52
N ASN A 199 -1.86 8.16 17.57
CA ASN A 199 -2.72 7.72 16.48
C ASN A 199 -4.08 7.27 17.04
N SER A 200 -5.06 8.16 16.91
CA SER A 200 -6.38 8.03 17.52
C SER A 200 -7.34 7.23 16.63
N PHE A 201 -7.22 5.90 16.64
CA PHE A 201 -8.20 5.00 16.02
C PHE A 201 -8.72 3.98 17.05
N ASN A 202 -9.94 3.51 16.84
CA ASN A 202 -10.63 2.53 17.66
C ASN A 202 -11.46 1.61 16.76
N TRP A 203 -11.99 0.49 17.27
CA TRP A 203 -12.77 -0.43 16.46
C TRP A 203 -14.08 0.17 15.93
N ALA A 204 -14.67 1.17 16.61
CA ALA A 204 -15.93 1.82 16.23
C ALA A 204 -15.75 2.96 15.22
N GLY A 205 -14.52 3.29 14.83
CA GLY A 205 -14.26 4.34 13.85
C GLY A 205 -14.93 4.03 12.51
N GLU A 206 -15.47 5.05 11.84
CA GLU A 206 -16.10 4.92 10.50
C GLU A 206 -15.15 4.27 9.48
N HIS A 207 -13.86 4.58 9.56
CA HIS A 207 -12.83 3.99 8.69
C HIS A 207 -12.32 2.63 9.18
N SER A 208 -12.62 2.26 10.44
CA SER A 208 -12.31 0.97 11.04
C SER A 208 -13.47 -0.01 10.77
N PHE A 209 -14.20 -0.45 11.80
CA PHE A 209 -15.34 -1.39 11.65
C PHE A 209 -16.69 -0.72 11.90
N GLY A 210 -16.71 0.60 12.10
CA GLY A 210 -17.89 1.38 12.49
C GLY A 210 -18.80 1.85 11.36
N GLN A 211 -18.59 1.38 10.12
CA GLN A 211 -19.28 1.88 8.91
C GLN A 211 -20.81 1.77 8.96
N GLU A 212 -21.35 0.80 9.69
CA GLU A 212 -22.79 0.54 9.80
C GLU A 212 -23.37 1.00 11.16
N LEU A 213 -22.56 1.64 12.01
CA LEU A 213 -23.01 2.13 13.32
C LEU A 213 -23.87 3.37 13.17
N VAL A 214 -24.93 3.45 13.96
CA VAL A 214 -25.84 4.61 13.98
C VAL A 214 -26.02 5.12 15.42
N PRO A 215 -26.26 6.43 15.61
CA PRO A 215 -26.57 6.97 16.92
C PRO A 215 -27.78 6.26 17.55
N GLY A 216 -27.60 5.72 18.76
CA GLY A 216 -28.65 5.00 19.49
C GLY A 216 -28.55 3.48 19.42
N ASP A 217 -27.58 2.91 18.70
CA ASP A 217 -27.25 1.48 18.85
C ASP A 217 -26.85 1.17 20.29
N ASP A 218 -27.42 0.11 20.88
CA ASP A 218 -26.97 -0.41 22.16
C ASP A 218 -25.63 -1.17 22.01
N GLU A 219 -25.02 -1.56 23.13
CA GLU A 219 -23.72 -2.23 23.13
C GLU A 219 -23.75 -3.55 22.34
N ALA A 220 -24.82 -4.34 22.49
CA ALA A 220 -24.96 -5.63 21.83
C ALA A 220 -25.07 -5.47 20.30
N THR A 221 -25.89 -4.52 19.84
CA THR A 221 -26.07 -4.19 18.43
C THR A 221 -24.79 -3.64 17.83
N THR A 222 -24.09 -2.77 18.57
CA THR A 222 -22.80 -2.20 18.18
C THR A 222 -21.76 -3.30 17.92
N ARG A 223 -21.60 -4.23 18.88
CA ARG A 223 -20.68 -5.36 18.72
C ARG A 223 -21.08 -6.23 17.53
N GLN A 224 -22.36 -6.56 17.37
CA GLN A 224 -22.82 -7.39 16.25
C GLN A 224 -22.48 -6.76 14.88
N LYS A 225 -22.69 -5.45 14.72
CA LYS A 225 -22.37 -4.71 13.49
C LYS A 225 -20.86 -4.67 13.22
N VAL A 226 -20.05 -4.46 14.25
CA VAL A 226 -18.59 -4.49 14.17
C VAL A 226 -18.10 -5.88 13.76
N GLU A 227 -18.58 -6.93 14.42
CA GLU A 227 -18.21 -8.31 14.08
C GLU A 227 -18.61 -8.68 12.65
N LYS A 228 -19.75 -8.18 12.15
CA LYS A 228 -20.14 -8.35 10.74
C LYS A 228 -19.10 -7.75 9.79
N GLN A 229 -18.49 -6.60 10.12
CA GLN A 229 -17.39 -6.05 9.33
C GLN A 229 -16.10 -6.86 9.50
N VAL A 230 -15.76 -7.29 10.73
CA VAL A 230 -14.56 -8.09 11.00
C VAL A 230 -14.59 -9.41 10.26
N ARG A 231 -15.74 -10.10 10.22
CA ARG A 231 -15.95 -11.35 9.47
C ARG A 231 -15.78 -11.21 7.95
N LYS A 232 -15.78 -9.99 7.41
CA LYS A 232 -15.38 -9.77 6.00
C LYS A 232 -13.88 -9.97 5.78
N LEU A 233 -13.09 -10.00 6.86
CA LEU A 233 -11.64 -10.11 6.85
C LEU A 233 -11.14 -11.42 7.46
N THR A 234 -11.66 -11.79 8.64
CA THR A 234 -11.27 -12.99 9.38
C THR A 234 -12.36 -13.43 10.36
N ASP A 235 -12.43 -14.74 10.60
CA ASP A 235 -13.23 -15.33 11.69
C ASP A 235 -12.43 -15.45 13.00
N ASP A 236 -11.11 -15.25 12.95
CA ASP A 236 -10.22 -15.32 14.11
C ASP A 236 -10.10 -13.95 14.77
N PHE A 237 -11.04 -13.66 15.68
CA PHE A 237 -11.05 -12.45 16.49
C PHE A 237 -11.63 -12.71 17.88
N ASN A 238 -11.24 -11.89 18.85
CA ASN A 238 -11.76 -11.93 20.21
C ASN A 238 -11.90 -10.52 20.81
N TRP A 239 -12.84 -10.41 21.75
CA TRP A 239 -13.02 -9.23 22.58
C TRP A 239 -12.31 -9.45 23.92
N GLN A 240 -11.46 -8.52 24.31
CA GLN A 240 -10.78 -8.50 25.60
C GLN A 240 -11.68 -7.89 26.69
N GLU A 241 -11.34 -8.14 27.95
CA GLU A 241 -12.11 -7.66 29.11
C GLU A 241 -12.20 -6.12 29.18
N ASP A 242 -11.19 -5.42 28.65
CA ASP A 242 -11.12 -3.96 28.58
C ASP A 242 -11.88 -3.35 27.38
N GLY A 243 -12.56 -4.18 26.59
CA GLY A 243 -13.29 -3.77 25.38
C GLY A 243 -12.41 -3.61 24.15
N THR A 244 -11.13 -4.01 24.22
CA THR A 244 -10.25 -4.08 23.05
C THR A 244 -10.66 -5.24 22.14
N LEU A 245 -10.63 -5.00 20.83
CA LEU A 245 -10.84 -6.02 19.80
C LEU A 245 -9.49 -6.46 19.26
N GLU A 246 -9.17 -7.74 19.40
CA GLU A 246 -8.01 -8.37 18.78
C GLU A 246 -8.47 -9.27 17.62
N LEU A 247 -7.73 -9.24 16.51
CA LEU A 247 -8.03 -10.10 15.37
C LEU A 247 -6.76 -10.54 14.65
N THR A 248 -6.79 -11.76 14.12
CA THR A 248 -5.68 -12.37 13.36
C THR A 248 -6.14 -12.64 11.94
N GLN A 249 -5.45 -12.05 10.97
CA GLN A 249 -5.67 -12.40 9.57
C GLN A 249 -4.64 -13.44 9.14
N HIS A 250 -5.11 -14.57 8.60
CA HIS A 250 -4.26 -15.64 8.12
C HIS A 250 -4.05 -15.49 6.62
N ILE A 251 -2.79 -15.36 6.19
CA ILE A 251 -2.44 -15.14 4.79
C ILE A 251 -1.33 -16.09 4.34
N PRO A 252 -1.27 -16.48 3.05
CA PRO A 252 -0.19 -17.32 2.53
C PRO A 252 1.20 -16.69 2.63
N GLY A 253 1.29 -15.35 2.53
CA GLY A 253 2.55 -14.60 2.54
C GLY A 253 3.33 -14.62 1.22
N ILE A 254 3.12 -15.64 0.38
CA ILE A 254 3.68 -15.76 -0.97
C ILE A 254 2.53 -16.04 -1.95
N TRP A 255 2.51 -15.32 -3.06
CA TRP A 255 1.42 -15.36 -4.04
C TRP A 255 1.96 -15.58 -5.45
N ARG A 256 1.09 -15.92 -6.40
CA ARG A 256 1.44 -16.02 -7.83
C ARG A 256 0.89 -14.83 -8.61
N LEU A 257 1.75 -14.14 -9.34
CA LEU A 257 1.32 -13.07 -10.23
C LEU A 257 0.35 -13.59 -11.29
N PRO A 258 -0.81 -12.93 -11.50
CA PRO A 258 -1.76 -13.35 -12.53
C PRO A 258 -1.16 -13.34 -13.94
N ALA A 259 -0.36 -12.33 -14.27
CA ALA A 259 0.18 -12.14 -15.62
C ALA A 259 1.31 -13.11 -15.98
N SER A 260 2.15 -13.52 -15.02
CA SER A 260 3.38 -14.29 -15.29
C SER A 260 3.47 -15.63 -14.56
N GLY A 261 2.59 -15.90 -13.58
CA GLY A 261 2.65 -17.07 -12.71
C GLY A 261 3.83 -17.09 -11.73
N ARG A 262 4.66 -16.04 -11.72
CA ARG A 262 5.85 -15.95 -10.85
C ARG A 262 5.45 -15.81 -9.38
N PRO A 263 6.17 -16.47 -8.46
CA PRO A 263 6.04 -16.20 -7.04
C PRO A 263 6.41 -14.75 -6.72
N VAL A 264 5.65 -14.14 -5.83
CA VAL A 264 5.90 -12.79 -5.31
C VAL A 264 5.87 -12.78 -3.79
N TRP A 265 6.79 -12.01 -3.22
CA TRP A 265 6.82 -11.71 -1.80
C TRP A 265 5.82 -10.61 -1.48
N PHE A 266 4.54 -10.97 -1.43
CA PHE A 266 3.43 -10.04 -1.23
C PHE A 266 2.87 -10.19 0.20
N ASN A 267 3.43 -9.41 1.12
CA ASN A 267 3.04 -9.35 2.53
C ASN A 267 3.63 -8.08 3.21
N GLY A 268 3.27 -7.85 4.48
CA GLY A 268 3.75 -6.69 5.26
C GLY A 268 4.77 -7.06 6.35
N LEU A 269 5.46 -8.18 6.22
CA LEU A 269 6.31 -8.72 7.29
C LEU A 269 7.47 -7.76 7.63
N VAL A 270 8.15 -7.25 6.60
CA VAL A 270 9.24 -6.26 6.71
C VAL A 270 8.73 -4.95 7.28
N GLY A 271 7.61 -4.47 6.73
CA GLY A 271 6.83 -3.37 7.26
C GLY A 271 6.71 -3.43 8.78
N ARG A 272 6.04 -4.48 9.28
CA ARG A 272 5.77 -4.66 10.70
C ARG A 272 7.03 -4.79 11.53
N HIS A 273 7.95 -5.67 11.15
CA HIS A 273 9.16 -5.88 11.93
C HIS A 273 10.01 -4.61 12.02
N GLY A 274 10.20 -3.91 10.89
CA GLY A 274 11.00 -2.69 10.81
C GLY A 274 10.49 -1.57 11.72
N ILE A 275 9.19 -1.23 11.66
CA ILE A 275 8.65 -0.18 12.55
C ILE A 275 8.64 -0.63 14.02
N THR A 276 8.32 -1.89 14.29
CA THR A 276 8.32 -2.44 15.66
C THR A 276 9.73 -2.37 16.27
N ARG A 277 10.75 -2.68 15.46
CA ARG A 277 12.17 -2.50 15.82
C ARG A 277 12.48 -1.04 16.10
N ASP A 278 12.18 -0.16 15.16
CA ASP A 278 12.56 1.24 15.24
C ASP A 278 11.89 1.95 16.42
N ILE A 279 10.64 1.61 16.75
CA ILE A 279 9.91 2.20 17.88
C ILE A 279 10.21 1.52 19.23
N GLY A 280 11.04 0.46 19.24
CA GLY A 280 11.48 -0.23 20.45
C GLY A 280 10.43 -1.17 21.07
N ALA A 281 9.57 -1.77 20.24
CA ALA A 281 8.44 -2.60 20.68
C ALA A 281 8.60 -4.11 20.37
N LEU A 282 9.83 -4.58 20.10
CA LEU A 282 10.07 -5.99 19.74
C LEU A 282 9.83 -6.98 20.89
N ASP A 283 10.01 -6.52 22.13
CA ASP A 283 9.84 -7.33 23.34
C ASP A 283 8.49 -7.03 24.01
N PRO A 284 7.87 -8.02 24.69
CA PRO A 284 6.67 -7.81 25.49
C PRO A 284 6.87 -6.64 26.49
N PRO A 285 5.89 -5.76 26.69
CA PRO A 285 4.49 -5.87 26.25
C PRO A 285 4.20 -5.38 24.81
N HIS A 286 5.23 -5.23 23.96
CA HIS A 286 5.10 -4.73 22.58
C HIS A 286 4.53 -3.31 22.50
N ILE A 287 4.87 -2.47 23.49
CA ILE A 287 4.47 -1.07 23.52
C ILE A 287 5.61 -0.22 22.98
N GLY A 288 5.33 0.53 21.91
CA GLY A 288 6.29 1.46 21.32
C GLY A 288 6.53 2.70 22.17
N ARG A 289 7.61 3.43 21.87
CA ARG A 289 7.87 4.76 22.45
C ARG A 289 6.74 5.78 22.25
N ASP A 290 5.83 5.52 21.31
CA ASP A 290 4.61 6.30 21.06
C ASP A 290 3.40 5.86 21.90
N GLY A 291 3.54 4.80 22.71
CA GLY A 291 2.47 4.22 23.55
C GLY A 291 1.50 3.30 22.80
N MET A 292 1.78 2.99 21.53
CA MET A 292 0.95 2.11 20.70
C MET A 292 1.36 0.65 20.83
N THR A 293 0.41 -0.25 20.61
CA THR A 293 0.64 -1.70 20.69
C THR A 293 1.08 -2.24 19.33
N TYR A 294 2.26 -2.86 19.29
CA TYR A 294 2.89 -3.42 18.11
C TYR A 294 3.05 -4.94 18.20
N VAL A 295 1.93 -5.67 18.25
CA VAL A 295 1.93 -7.14 18.22
C VAL A 295 2.75 -7.68 17.02
N PRO A 296 3.72 -8.59 17.23
CA PRO A 296 4.56 -9.13 16.17
C PRO A 296 3.75 -9.99 15.20
N CYS A 297 4.26 -10.11 13.97
CA CYS A 297 3.79 -11.12 13.03
C CYS A 297 4.31 -12.50 13.45
N VAL A 298 3.47 -13.52 13.30
CA VAL A 298 3.78 -14.92 13.59
C VAL A 298 3.55 -15.76 12.33
N TYR A 299 3.99 -17.02 12.34
CA TYR A 299 3.54 -17.99 11.34
C TYR A 299 2.03 -18.26 11.52
N GLY A 300 1.36 -18.84 10.53
CA GLY A 300 -0.08 -19.14 10.61
C GLY A 300 -0.45 -20.18 11.67
N ASP A 301 0.52 -20.96 12.18
CA ASP A 301 0.37 -21.84 13.35
C ASP A 301 0.65 -21.13 14.69
N GLU A 302 0.68 -19.80 14.69
CA GLU A 302 1.00 -18.90 15.79
C GLU A 302 2.42 -18.99 16.35
N THR A 303 3.30 -19.79 15.75
CA THR A 303 4.69 -19.88 16.21
C THR A 303 5.48 -18.61 15.86
N PRO A 304 6.39 -18.14 16.72
CA PRO A 304 7.18 -16.93 16.45
C PRO A 304 8.10 -17.09 15.24
N ILE A 305 8.23 -16.02 14.45
CA ILE A 305 9.22 -15.95 13.38
C ILE A 305 10.57 -15.50 14.00
N PRO A 306 11.68 -16.22 13.77
CA PRO A 306 12.98 -15.85 14.32
C PRO A 306 13.43 -14.43 13.91
N ARG A 307 13.77 -13.59 14.89
CA ARG A 307 14.13 -12.17 14.67
C ARG A 307 15.28 -11.98 13.67
N HIS A 308 16.31 -12.82 13.75
CA HIS A 308 17.46 -12.72 12.85
C HIS A 308 17.09 -12.91 11.37
N LEU A 309 16.04 -13.71 11.08
CA LEU A 309 15.52 -13.84 9.71
C LEU A 309 14.77 -12.60 9.26
N LEU A 310 14.02 -11.97 10.17
CA LEU A 310 13.31 -10.72 9.88
C LEU A 310 14.27 -9.55 9.68
N ASP A 311 15.34 -9.47 10.47
CA ASP A 311 16.40 -8.47 10.29
C ASP A 311 17.13 -8.68 8.96
N LYS A 312 17.49 -9.93 8.65
CA LYS A 312 18.10 -10.27 7.36
C LYS A 312 17.16 -9.99 6.19
N LEU A 313 15.85 -10.19 6.37
CA LEU A 313 14.84 -9.87 5.35
C LEU A 313 14.80 -8.36 5.06
N ILE A 314 14.88 -7.50 6.08
CA ILE A 314 15.03 -6.05 5.89
C ILE A 314 16.27 -5.76 5.03
N ASP A 315 17.43 -6.33 5.38
CA ASP A 315 18.68 -6.10 4.64
C ASP A 315 18.62 -6.54 3.17
N VAL A 316 17.89 -7.62 2.87
CA VAL A 316 17.69 -8.09 1.49
C VAL A 316 16.80 -7.12 0.72
N ILE A 317 15.66 -6.72 1.30
CA ILE A 317 14.72 -5.84 0.62
C ILE A 317 15.31 -4.44 0.40
N ASP A 318 16.02 -3.89 1.39
CA ASP A 318 16.62 -2.55 1.30
C ASP A 318 17.60 -2.42 0.11
N LYS A 319 18.26 -3.51 -0.32
CA LYS A 319 19.16 -3.51 -1.49
C LYS A 319 18.42 -3.48 -2.83
N GLU A 320 17.20 -3.99 -2.84
CA GLU A 320 16.36 -4.11 -4.04
C GLU A 320 15.47 -2.87 -4.25
N GLU A 321 15.47 -1.92 -3.32
CA GLU A 321 14.74 -0.66 -3.45
C GLU A 321 15.28 0.22 -4.59
N ILE A 322 14.32 0.83 -5.28
CA ILE A 322 14.53 1.94 -6.19
C ILE A 322 13.95 3.17 -5.51
N SER A 323 14.82 4.03 -4.96
CA SER A 323 14.41 5.30 -4.36
C SER A 323 13.91 6.27 -5.43
N LEU A 324 12.59 6.27 -5.67
CA LEU A 324 11.96 7.11 -6.67
C LEU A 324 11.60 8.48 -6.09
N VAL A 325 12.24 9.53 -6.59
CA VAL A 325 11.90 10.92 -6.28
C VAL A 325 10.88 11.41 -7.29
N LEU A 326 9.65 11.62 -6.83
CA LEU A 326 8.57 12.15 -7.66
C LEU A 326 8.69 13.68 -7.77
N GLU A 327 8.54 14.20 -8.98
CA GLU A 327 8.41 15.64 -9.23
C GLU A 327 6.95 16.10 -9.09
N GLU A 328 6.73 17.39 -8.88
CA GLU A 328 5.36 17.93 -8.83
C GLU A 328 4.62 17.65 -10.14
N GLY A 329 3.44 17.05 -10.04
CA GLY A 329 2.65 16.58 -11.18
C GLY A 329 2.99 15.16 -11.66
N ASP A 330 3.96 14.47 -11.06
CA ASP A 330 4.21 13.07 -11.38
C ASP A 330 3.05 12.19 -10.89
N LEU A 331 2.48 11.40 -11.80
CA LEU A 331 1.50 10.36 -11.52
C LEU A 331 2.17 8.99 -11.64
N LEU A 332 2.27 8.26 -10.54
CA LEU A 332 2.80 6.90 -10.50
C LEU A 332 1.64 5.91 -10.41
N LEU A 333 1.43 5.15 -11.48
CA LEU A 333 0.49 4.04 -11.52
C LEU A 333 1.21 2.75 -11.13
N VAL A 334 0.70 1.99 -10.15
CA VAL A 334 1.35 0.80 -9.60
C VAL A 334 0.38 -0.38 -9.60
N ASP A 335 0.82 -1.49 -10.19
CA ASP A 335 0.23 -2.81 -9.93
C ASP A 335 0.71 -3.27 -8.55
N ASN A 336 -0.23 -3.28 -7.61
CA ASN A 336 0.08 -3.55 -6.21
C ASN A 336 0.66 -4.97 -6.03
N PHE A 337 0.29 -5.94 -6.89
CA PHE A 337 0.79 -7.31 -6.82
C PHE A 337 2.26 -7.43 -7.18
N GLN A 338 2.71 -6.61 -8.13
CA GLN A 338 4.06 -6.68 -8.68
C GLN A 338 5.07 -5.82 -7.96
N VAL A 339 4.60 -4.74 -7.32
CA VAL A 339 5.48 -3.71 -6.77
C VAL A 339 5.07 -3.40 -5.35
N SER A 340 6.04 -3.56 -4.43
CA SER A 340 5.93 -3.02 -3.08
C SER A 340 6.40 -1.56 -3.08
N HIS A 341 5.94 -0.79 -2.10
CA HIS A 341 6.35 0.58 -1.89
C HIS A 341 6.64 0.88 -0.41
N GLY A 342 7.41 1.93 -0.18
CA GLY A 342 7.72 2.47 1.13
C GLY A 342 7.71 4.00 1.12
N ARG A 343 8.26 4.60 2.18
CA ARG A 343 8.43 6.05 2.30
C ARG A 343 9.72 6.37 3.04
N GLU A 344 10.58 7.15 2.42
CA GLU A 344 11.76 7.67 3.09
C GLU A 344 11.42 8.87 3.99
N PRO A 345 12.23 9.12 5.03
CA PRO A 345 12.14 10.36 5.82
C PRO A 345 12.35 11.60 4.95
N TRP A 346 11.79 12.74 5.37
CA TRP A 346 11.92 14.01 4.65
C TRP A 346 11.94 15.22 5.58
N GLU A 347 12.38 16.35 5.02
CA GLU A 347 12.36 17.67 5.67
C GLU A 347 11.51 18.65 4.85
N GLY A 348 10.75 19.51 5.53
CA GLY A 348 9.89 20.53 4.92
C GLY A 348 8.54 20.00 4.45
N ASP A 349 7.87 20.81 3.63
CA ASP A 349 6.54 20.49 3.13
C ASP A 349 6.61 19.43 2.03
N ARG A 350 5.79 18.39 2.16
CA ARG A 350 5.64 17.31 1.17
C ARG A 350 4.18 16.91 1.12
N GLN A 351 3.64 16.76 -0.08
CA GLN A 351 2.28 16.26 -0.27
C GLN A 351 2.24 15.26 -1.42
N ILE A 352 2.13 13.98 -1.05
CA ILE A 352 1.82 12.89 -1.96
C ILE A 352 0.40 12.44 -1.67
N LEU A 353 -0.39 12.25 -2.72
CA LEU A 353 -1.74 11.72 -2.65
C LEU A 353 -1.77 10.26 -3.08
N VAL A 354 -2.79 9.54 -2.62
CA VAL A 354 -3.00 8.13 -2.94
C VAL A 354 -4.43 7.86 -3.42
N SER A 355 -4.58 6.95 -4.37
CA SER A 355 -5.86 6.43 -4.85
C SER A 355 -5.73 4.91 -5.09
N MET A 356 -6.80 4.15 -4.84
CA MET A 356 -6.76 2.68 -4.89
C MET A 356 -7.95 2.13 -5.64
N TRP A 357 -7.70 1.06 -6.39
CA TRP A 357 -8.64 0.53 -7.37
C TRP A 357 -8.59 -1.00 -7.42
N ASP A 358 -9.75 -1.60 -7.65
CA ASP A 358 -9.96 -3.02 -7.79
C ASP A 358 -10.20 -3.39 -9.26
N THR A 359 -9.57 -4.48 -9.68
CA THR A 359 -9.84 -5.14 -10.96
C THR A 359 -10.58 -6.45 -10.73
N SER A 360 -11.18 -7.00 -11.78
CA SER A 360 -11.82 -8.32 -11.71
C SER A 360 -10.85 -9.49 -11.69
N ILE A 361 -9.54 -9.25 -11.84
CA ILE A 361 -8.51 -10.30 -11.95
C ILE A 361 -8.08 -10.73 -10.54
N PRO A 362 -8.38 -11.97 -10.11
CA PRO A 362 -7.95 -12.46 -8.80
C PRO A 362 -6.47 -12.83 -8.80
N ILE A 363 -5.80 -12.66 -7.65
CA ILE A 363 -4.50 -13.27 -7.35
C ILE A 363 -4.70 -14.55 -6.54
N VAL A 364 -3.82 -15.54 -6.72
CA VAL A 364 -3.91 -16.85 -6.03
C VAL A 364 -2.66 -17.11 -5.18
N ALA A 365 -2.83 -17.89 -4.12
CA ALA A 365 -1.74 -18.35 -3.27
C ALA A 365 -0.70 -19.15 -4.09
N TYR A 366 0.58 -19.04 -3.70
CA TYR A 366 1.68 -19.76 -4.35
C TYR A 366 1.70 -21.25 -4.05
#